data_AF-A0A816H6D3-F1
#
_entry.id   AF-A0A816H6D3-F1
#
_cell.length_a   1.000
_cell.length_b   1.000
_cell.length_c   1.000
_cell.angle_alpha   90.00
_cell.angle_beta   90.00
_cell.angle_gamma   90.00
#
_symmetry.space_group_name_H-M   'P 1'
#
loop_
_entity.id
_entity.type
_entity.pdbx_description
1 polymer ?
#
loop_
_entity_poly.entity_id
_entity_poly.type
_entity_poly.pdbx_seq_one_letter_code
_entity_poly.pdbx_strand_id
1 'polypeptide(L)'
;MELMTSHRNYQWLRNLITGDEKWMLYINYTHKRQWLNGGQTGAATSKTDSKKVMLSVCWGVEGIIHWELLPNGYTITADLYCQQLDRLAQKLKEKQDRIYFLHDNARPHVAKSTRQKLLKLGWVTIPHPPYSPDLAPTDYHLFRSLSNHLREKKFNDENDLKMGLLNFFGQKSQDFYERGILSLPESWQQIIDSNVAYIVES
;
A
#
# COMPACT_ATOMS: atom_id res chain seq x y z
N MET A 1 -5.17 18.95 12.80
CA MET A 1 -6.14 19.88 12.18
C MET A 1 -5.48 21.02 11.41
N GLU A 2 -4.23 21.44 11.70
CA GLU A 2 -3.57 22.55 10.96
C GLU A 2 -3.10 22.24 9.53
N LEU A 3 -2.86 20.97 9.16
CA LEU A 3 -2.49 20.61 7.79
C LEU A 3 -3.66 20.79 6.79
N MET A 4 -4.90 20.75 7.25
CA MET A 4 -6.08 20.88 6.40
C MET A 4 -6.44 22.34 6.07
N THR A 5 -6.01 23.30 6.89
CA THR A 5 -6.43 24.70 6.77
C THR A 5 -5.42 25.62 6.09
N SER A 6 -4.13 25.26 6.00
CA SER A 6 -3.09 26.20 5.51
C SER A 6 -2.72 26.09 4.02
N HIS A 7 -3.22 25.11 3.27
CA HIS A 7 -2.88 24.95 1.85
C HIS A 7 -4.13 24.64 1.02
N ARG A 8 -4.85 25.69 0.58
CA ARG A 8 -5.95 25.58 -0.39
C ARG A 8 -5.53 25.06 -1.78
N ASN A 9 -4.24 24.77 -1.99
CA ASN A 9 -3.78 23.98 -3.12
C ASN A 9 -3.20 22.65 -2.59
N TYR A 10 -3.68 21.52 -3.10
CA TYR A 10 -3.15 20.20 -2.75
C TYR A 10 -1.83 19.91 -3.50
N GLN A 11 -1.05 20.93 -3.88
CA GLN A 11 0.18 20.75 -4.66
C GLN A 11 1.23 19.95 -3.89
N TRP A 12 1.22 20.05 -2.56
CA TRP A 12 2.10 19.29 -1.69
C TRP A 12 1.96 17.76 -1.85
N LEU A 13 0.81 17.27 -2.34
CA LEU A 13 0.60 15.85 -2.64
C LEU A 13 1.56 15.33 -3.73
N ARG A 14 2.09 16.21 -4.59
CA ARG A 14 3.13 15.81 -5.56
C ARG A 14 4.43 15.36 -4.89
N ASN A 15 4.65 15.74 -3.64
CA ASN A 15 5.78 15.30 -2.82
C ASN A 15 5.35 14.29 -1.74
N LEU A 16 4.14 13.75 -1.83
CA LEU A 16 3.68 12.70 -0.93
C LEU A 16 4.28 11.36 -1.34
N ILE A 17 4.95 10.72 -0.39
CA ILE A 17 5.36 9.33 -0.44
C ILE A 17 4.48 8.54 0.51
N THR A 18 3.96 7.42 0.05
CA THR A 18 3.19 6.50 0.88
C THR A 18 3.69 5.09 0.72
N GLY A 19 3.50 4.28 1.75
CA GLY A 19 3.88 2.88 1.73
C GLY A 19 3.09 2.08 2.74
N ASP A 20 2.99 0.80 2.46
CA ASP A 20 2.31 -0.17 3.31
C ASP A 20 2.78 -1.59 2.94
N GLU A 21 2.37 -2.57 3.74
CA GLU A 21 2.77 -3.96 3.60
C GLU A 21 1.60 -4.92 3.40
N LYS A 22 1.81 -5.89 2.51
CA LYS A 22 0.79 -6.87 2.14
C LYS A 22 1.34 -8.27 2.08
N TRP A 23 0.58 -9.22 2.61
CA TRP A 23 0.85 -10.64 2.41
C TRP A 23 0.57 -11.04 0.96
N MET A 24 1.59 -11.55 0.29
CA MET A 24 1.54 -12.08 -1.06
C MET A 24 1.48 -13.60 -1.00
N LEU A 25 0.49 -14.19 -1.67
CA LEU A 25 0.38 -15.64 -1.78
C LEU A 25 1.08 -16.11 -3.06
N TYR A 26 1.75 -17.26 -2.96
CA TYR A 26 2.31 -17.92 -4.14
C TYR A 26 1.20 -18.48 -5.01
N ILE A 27 0.07 -18.88 -4.40
CA ILE A 27 -1.09 -19.38 -5.11
C ILE A 27 -2.30 -18.54 -4.74
N ASN A 28 -2.74 -17.70 -5.68
CA ASN A 28 -3.87 -16.79 -5.49
C ASN A 28 -5.15 -17.45 -6.01
N TYR A 29 -5.67 -18.41 -5.23
CA TYR A 29 -6.96 -19.03 -5.55
C TYR A 29 -8.11 -18.06 -5.32
N THR A 30 -9.00 -17.95 -6.29
CA THR A 30 -10.34 -17.39 -6.11
C THR A 30 -11.38 -18.50 -6.18
N HIS A 31 -12.38 -18.43 -5.30
CA HIS A 31 -13.57 -19.26 -5.44
C HIS A 31 -14.23 -18.91 -6.77
N LYS A 32 -14.28 -19.86 -7.70
CA LYS A 32 -15.02 -19.69 -8.94
C LYS A 32 -16.50 -19.72 -8.60
N ARG A 33 -17.23 -18.67 -8.98
CA ARG A 33 -18.69 -18.72 -8.96
C ARG A 33 -19.13 -19.77 -9.97
N GLN A 34 -19.90 -20.75 -9.51
CA GLN A 34 -20.45 -21.80 -10.37
C GLN A 34 -21.93 -21.50 -10.58
N TRP A 35 -22.33 -21.30 -11.84
CA TRP A 35 -23.73 -21.26 -12.21
C TRP A 35 -24.22 -22.70 -12.33
N LEU A 36 -25.18 -23.06 -11.49
CA LEU A 36 -25.70 -24.42 -11.37
C LEU A 36 -27.22 -24.41 -11.56
N ASN A 37 -27.73 -25.47 -12.18
CA ASN A 37 -29.17 -25.67 -12.28
C ASN A 37 -29.75 -26.10 -10.93
N GLY A 38 -31.06 -25.89 -10.74
CA GLY A 38 -31.75 -26.27 -9.49
C GLY A 38 -31.51 -27.74 -9.12
N GLY A 39 -31.02 -27.97 -7.91
CA GLY A 39 -30.72 -29.31 -7.38
C GLY A 39 -29.27 -29.79 -7.54
N GLN A 40 -28.40 -29.03 -8.21
CA GLN A 40 -26.98 -29.38 -8.33
C GLN A 40 -26.13 -28.80 -7.19
N THR A 41 -25.17 -29.57 -6.71
CA THR A 41 -24.20 -29.13 -5.69
C THR A 41 -22.89 -28.73 -6.37
N GLY A 42 -22.33 -27.60 -5.97
CA GLY A 42 -21.06 -27.10 -6.51
C GLY A 42 -19.86 -27.94 -6.09
N ALA A 43 -18.81 -27.92 -6.91
CA ALA A 43 -17.56 -28.58 -6.58
C ALA A 43 -16.82 -27.78 -5.50
N ALA A 44 -16.58 -28.41 -4.34
CA ALA A 44 -15.82 -27.80 -3.27
C ALA A 44 -14.37 -27.56 -3.74
N THR A 45 -13.93 -26.31 -3.69
CA THR A 45 -12.51 -25.97 -3.90
C THR A 45 -11.85 -25.90 -2.52
N SER A 46 -10.92 -26.82 -2.23
CA SER A 46 -10.17 -26.80 -0.97
C SER A 46 -9.17 -25.64 -0.94
N LYS A 47 -9.10 -24.93 0.20
CA LYS A 47 -8.03 -23.98 0.47
C LYS A 47 -6.75 -24.78 0.71
N THR A 48 -5.79 -24.69 -0.20
CA THR A 48 -4.45 -25.24 0.01
C THR A 48 -3.65 -24.24 0.86
N ASP A 49 -2.88 -24.72 1.84
CA ASP A 49 -1.93 -23.88 2.58
C ASP A 49 -0.89 -23.32 1.60
N SER A 50 -1.11 -22.08 1.18
CA SER A 50 -0.23 -21.41 0.24
C SER A 50 0.90 -20.73 0.99
N LYS A 51 2.14 -20.97 0.54
CA LYS A 51 3.29 -20.18 0.98
C LYS A 51 3.00 -18.69 0.77
N LYS A 52 3.37 -17.87 1.74
CA LYS A 52 3.18 -16.43 1.70
C LYS A 52 4.49 -15.70 2.01
N VAL A 53 4.62 -14.53 1.44
CA VAL A 53 5.76 -13.63 1.63
C VAL A 53 5.22 -12.22 1.82
N MET A 54 5.85 -11.41 2.65
CA MET A 54 5.37 -10.04 2.89
C MET A 54 6.02 -9.09 1.89
N LEU A 55 5.20 -8.37 1.13
CA LEU A 55 5.63 -7.26 0.29
C LEU A 55 5.59 -5.99 1.12
N SER A 56 6.70 -5.27 1.19
CA SER A 56 6.72 -3.85 1.58
C SER A 56 6.92 -2.99 0.34
N VAL A 57 6.11 -1.96 0.17
CA VAL A 57 6.18 -1.06 -0.99
C VAL A 57 6.03 0.39 -0.56
N CYS A 58 6.83 1.28 -1.16
CA CYS A 58 6.78 2.71 -1.01
C CYS A 58 6.83 3.38 -2.39
N TRP A 59 5.93 4.33 -2.62
CA TRP A 59 5.69 4.94 -3.92
C TRP A 59 5.20 6.38 -3.78
N GLY A 60 5.35 7.14 -4.86
CA GLY A 60 4.89 8.52 -4.98
C GLY A 60 4.21 8.74 -6.33
N VAL A 61 3.92 10.00 -6.66
CA VAL A 61 3.22 10.35 -7.91
C VAL A 61 3.96 9.90 -9.17
N GLU A 62 5.29 9.81 -9.13
CA GLU A 62 6.13 9.35 -10.24
C GLU A 62 6.17 7.81 -10.39
N GLY A 63 5.74 7.06 -9.36
CA GLY A 63 5.72 5.61 -9.36
C GLY A 63 6.38 4.97 -8.14
N ILE A 64 6.75 3.69 -8.29
CA ILE A 64 7.40 2.91 -7.23
C ILE A 64 8.81 3.43 -6.97
N ILE A 65 9.12 3.73 -5.72
CA ILE A 65 10.43 4.20 -5.29
C ILE A 65 11.22 3.04 -4.69
N HIS A 66 10.59 2.32 -3.76
CA HIS A 66 11.18 1.18 -3.09
C HIS A 66 10.16 0.07 -2.89
N TRP A 67 10.59 -1.16 -3.06
CA TRP A 67 9.82 -2.32 -2.63
C TRP A 67 10.78 -3.46 -2.32
N GLU A 68 10.37 -4.34 -1.44
CA GLU A 68 11.10 -5.57 -1.12
C GLU A 68 10.15 -6.67 -0.64
N LEU A 69 10.58 -7.92 -0.82
CA LEU A 69 9.92 -9.08 -0.22
C LEU A 69 10.70 -9.49 1.01
N LEU A 70 10.02 -9.54 2.14
CA LEU A 70 10.60 -10.02 3.39
C LEU A 70 10.56 -11.55 3.40
N PRO A 71 11.64 -12.22 3.84
CA PRO A 71 11.68 -13.68 3.85
C PRO A 71 10.52 -14.30 4.65
N ASN A 72 10.14 -15.52 4.31
CA ASN A 72 9.03 -16.20 4.97
C ASN A 72 9.24 -16.30 6.49
N GLY A 73 8.18 -16.03 7.26
CA GLY A 73 8.21 -16.05 8.73
C GLY A 73 8.73 -14.79 9.41
N TYR A 74 9.20 -13.79 8.64
CA TYR A 74 9.61 -12.51 9.22
C TYR A 74 8.39 -11.65 9.58
N THR A 75 8.48 -10.99 10.73
CA THR A 75 7.55 -9.93 11.15
C THR A 75 8.27 -8.60 11.00
N ILE A 76 7.57 -7.58 10.52
CA ILE A 76 8.13 -6.22 10.48
C ILE A 76 8.32 -5.75 11.91
N THR A 77 9.57 -5.61 12.31
CA THR A 77 9.97 -4.96 13.56
C THR A 77 10.22 -3.48 13.30
N ALA A 78 10.22 -2.66 14.35
CA ALA A 78 10.56 -1.25 14.22
C ALA A 78 11.98 -1.04 13.64
N ASP A 79 12.92 -1.94 13.96
CA ASP A 79 14.29 -1.87 13.45
C ASP A 79 14.36 -2.17 11.95
N LEU A 80 13.66 -3.22 11.50
CA LEU A 80 13.58 -3.54 10.08
C LEU A 80 12.91 -2.41 9.30
N TYR A 81 11.83 -1.85 9.85
CA TYR A 81 11.15 -0.70 9.25
C TYR A 81 12.08 0.53 9.17
N CYS A 82 12.87 0.81 10.20
CA CYS A 82 13.88 1.88 10.16
C CYS A 82 14.92 1.66 9.05
N GLN A 83 15.34 0.41 8.80
CA GLN A 83 16.26 0.09 7.71
C GLN A 83 15.60 0.27 6.33
N GLN A 84 14.32 -0.06 6.20
CA GLN A 84 13.54 0.21 4.99
C GLN A 84 13.46 1.71 4.70
N LEU A 85 13.20 2.53 5.72
CA LEU A 85 13.22 3.99 5.60
C LEU A 85 14.58 4.53 5.17
N ASP A 86 15.69 3.97 5.65
CA ASP A 86 17.04 4.34 5.20
C ASP A 86 17.25 4.00 3.72
N ARG A 87 16.82 2.81 3.26
CA ARG A 87 16.88 2.41 1.84
C ARG A 87 16.00 3.29 0.96
N LEU A 88 14.81 3.64 1.44
CA LEU A 88 13.90 4.55 0.75
C LEU A 88 14.53 5.94 0.64
N ALA A 89 15.09 6.47 1.72
CA ALA A 89 15.77 7.76 1.74
C ALA A 89 16.96 7.80 0.77
N GLN A 90 17.74 6.72 0.66
CA GLN A 90 18.84 6.63 -0.31
C GLN A 90 18.36 6.76 -1.76
N LYS A 91 17.18 6.24 -2.08
CA LYS A 91 16.60 6.32 -3.44
C LYS A 91 15.93 7.67 -3.74
N LEU A 92 15.59 8.44 -2.72
CA LEU A 92 14.95 9.76 -2.85
C LEU A 92 15.93 10.92 -3.03
N LYS A 93 17.25 10.67 -2.96
CA LYS A 93 18.32 11.62 -2.62
C LYS A 93 18.50 12.89 -3.47
N GLU A 94 17.69 13.17 -4.50
CA GLU A 94 18.03 14.25 -5.45
C GLU A 94 16.92 15.24 -5.82
N LYS A 95 15.64 15.07 -5.45
CA LYS A 95 14.56 15.78 -6.18
C LYS A 95 13.48 16.53 -5.40
N GLN A 96 13.44 16.51 -4.07
CA GLN A 96 12.30 17.10 -3.35
C GLN A 96 12.73 17.97 -2.16
N ASP A 97 12.37 19.26 -2.20
CA ASP A 97 12.62 20.25 -1.14
C ASP A 97 11.98 19.84 0.21
N ARG A 98 10.84 19.15 0.16
CA ARG A 98 10.11 18.68 1.35
C ARG A 98 9.33 17.42 1.04
N ILE A 99 9.58 16.37 1.81
CA ILE A 99 8.92 15.07 1.69
C ILE A 99 7.81 14.97 2.73
N TYR A 100 6.61 14.61 2.25
CA TYR A 100 5.49 14.22 3.08
C TYR A 100 5.40 12.71 3.07
N PHE A 101 5.27 12.08 4.24
CA PHE A 101 5.25 10.63 4.36
C PHE A 101 3.93 10.17 5.01
N LEU A 102 3.20 9.29 4.33
CA LEU A 102 1.95 8.71 4.81
C LEU A 102 2.09 7.19 4.97
N HIS A 103 1.90 6.73 6.20
CA HIS A 103 1.85 5.32 6.58
C HIS A 103 0.75 5.11 7.65
N ASP A 104 0.36 3.86 7.87
CA ASP A 104 -0.64 3.52 8.88
C ASP A 104 -0.09 3.59 10.31
N ASN A 105 -0.93 3.27 11.30
CA ASN A 105 -0.56 3.29 12.72
C ASN A 105 -0.10 1.92 13.25
N ALA A 106 0.41 1.03 12.39
CA ALA A 106 0.93 -0.26 12.84
C ALA A 106 2.01 -0.08 13.93
N ARG A 107 2.12 -1.05 14.84
CA ARG A 107 3.04 -0.96 15.99
C ARG A 107 4.50 -0.60 15.61
N PRO A 108 5.09 -1.16 14.55
CA PRO A 108 6.43 -0.77 14.09
C PRO A 108 6.51 0.68 13.62
N HIS A 109 5.43 1.22 13.05
CA HIS A 109 5.37 2.56 12.45
C HIS A 109 5.33 3.66 13.52
N VAL A 110 4.61 3.39 14.62
CA VAL A 110 4.49 4.34 15.74
C VAL A 110 5.54 4.16 16.83
N ALA A 111 6.45 3.19 16.68
CA ALA A 111 7.53 2.95 17.62
C ALA A 111 8.43 4.19 17.79
N LYS A 112 9.03 4.33 18.99
CA LYS A 112 9.90 5.46 19.31
C LYS A 112 11.08 5.57 18.34
N SER A 113 11.71 4.45 18.00
CA SER A 113 12.83 4.39 17.05
C SER A 113 12.42 4.90 15.66
N THR A 114 11.25 4.46 15.16
CA THR A 114 10.70 4.90 13.87
C THR A 114 10.39 6.40 13.84
N ARG A 115 9.72 6.92 14.88
CA ARG A 115 9.45 8.37 14.98
C ARG A 115 10.74 9.18 14.99
N GLN A 116 11.75 8.73 15.74
CA GLN A 116 13.06 9.37 15.74
C GLN A 116 13.77 9.28 14.39
N LYS A 117 13.62 8.17 13.65
CA LYS A 117 14.16 8.00 12.31
C LYS A 117 13.52 8.99 11.33
N LEU A 118 12.19 9.10 11.30
CA LEU A 118 11.47 10.04 10.43
C LEU A 118 11.88 11.49 10.70
N LEU A 119 12.04 11.86 11.99
CA LEU A 119 12.55 13.18 12.38
C LEU A 119 13.98 13.42 11.87
N LYS A 120 14.87 12.43 11.98
CA LYS A 120 16.26 12.53 11.47
C LYS A 120 16.32 12.65 9.94
N LEU A 121 15.38 12.01 9.24
CA LEU A 121 15.26 12.11 7.78
C LEU A 121 14.64 13.45 7.34
N GLY A 122 14.07 14.24 8.27
CA GLY A 122 13.43 15.53 7.98
C GLY A 122 12.08 15.40 7.27
N TRP A 123 11.45 14.22 7.32
CA TRP A 123 10.18 13.98 6.64
C TRP A 123 9.00 14.44 7.49
N VAL A 124 8.00 15.03 6.84
CA VAL A 124 6.74 15.42 7.48
C VAL A 124 5.79 14.24 7.45
N THR A 125 5.58 13.60 8.60
CA THR A 125 4.59 12.53 8.71
C THR A 125 3.17 13.10 8.65
N ILE A 126 2.37 12.58 7.72
CA ILE A 126 0.95 12.91 7.62
C ILE A 126 0.19 12.06 8.66
N PRO A 127 -0.66 12.67 9.51
CA PRO A 127 -1.45 11.92 10.46
C PRO A 127 -2.44 11.01 9.74
N HIS A 128 -2.43 9.72 10.09
CA HIS A 128 -3.39 8.74 9.60
C HIS A 128 -4.35 8.36 10.75
N PRO A 129 -5.67 8.37 10.56
CA PRO A 129 -6.60 7.90 11.57
C PRO A 129 -6.54 6.35 11.71
N PRO A 130 -6.80 5.79 12.90
CA PRO A 130 -6.89 4.34 13.06
C PRO A 130 -7.98 3.72 12.16
N TYR A 131 -7.75 2.48 11.72
CA TYR A 131 -8.74 1.66 10.98
C TYR A 131 -9.30 2.33 9.72
N SER A 132 -8.48 3.10 9.00
CA SER A 132 -8.93 3.91 7.86
C SER A 132 -8.20 3.52 6.55
N PRO A 133 -8.32 2.26 6.07
CA PRO A 133 -7.70 1.84 4.81
C PRO A 133 -8.18 2.66 3.61
N ASP A 134 -9.40 3.22 3.68
CA ASP A 134 -9.96 4.12 2.66
C ASP A 134 -9.19 5.45 2.53
N LEU A 135 -8.29 5.75 3.49
CA LEU A 135 -7.39 6.91 3.47
C LEU A 135 -5.92 6.55 3.20
N ALA A 136 -5.63 5.28 2.90
CA ALA A 136 -4.30 4.82 2.53
C ALA A 136 -4.27 4.54 1.02
N PRO A 137 -3.58 5.37 0.22
CA PRO A 137 -3.52 5.15 -1.24
C PRO A 137 -2.94 3.80 -1.60
N THR A 138 -2.03 3.28 -0.78
CA THR A 138 -1.49 1.95 -0.98
C THR A 138 -2.59 0.87 -0.91
N ASP A 139 -3.54 0.99 0.01
CA ASP A 139 -4.66 0.04 0.16
C ASP A 139 -5.72 0.18 -0.93
N TYR A 140 -6.37 1.34 -1.00
CA TYR A 140 -7.56 1.51 -1.86
C TYR A 140 -7.22 1.50 -3.35
N HIS A 141 -5.98 1.83 -3.73
CA HIS A 141 -5.56 1.97 -5.13
C HIS A 141 -4.54 0.92 -5.57
N LEU A 142 -3.33 0.96 -5.00
CA LEU A 142 -2.24 0.10 -5.48
C LEU A 142 -2.54 -1.38 -5.19
N PHE A 143 -2.89 -1.71 -3.94
CA PHE A 143 -3.18 -3.07 -3.51
C PHE A 143 -4.50 -3.61 -4.05
N ARG A 144 -5.51 -2.75 -4.27
CA ARG A 144 -6.73 -3.11 -5.01
C ARG A 144 -6.38 -3.54 -6.45
N SER A 145 -5.56 -2.75 -7.15
CA SER A 145 -5.11 -3.08 -8.51
C SER A 145 -4.22 -4.33 -8.55
N LEU A 146 -3.31 -4.47 -7.59
CA LEU A 146 -2.42 -5.62 -7.47
C LEU A 146 -3.22 -6.92 -7.22
N SER A 147 -4.19 -6.89 -6.30
CA SER A 147 -5.06 -8.05 -6.04
C SER A 147 -5.83 -8.49 -7.29
N ASN A 148 -6.28 -7.55 -8.12
CA ASN A 148 -6.91 -7.88 -9.40
C ASN A 148 -5.91 -8.52 -10.38
N HIS A 149 -4.68 -8.00 -10.46
CA HIS A 149 -3.64 -8.55 -11.33
C HIS A 149 -3.18 -9.95 -10.93
N LEU A 150 -3.16 -10.24 -9.63
CA LEU A 150 -2.72 -11.53 -9.08
C LEU A 150 -3.83 -12.57 -9.04
N ARG A 151 -5.08 -12.19 -9.30
CA ARG A 151 -6.22 -13.10 -9.30
C ARG A 151 -5.95 -14.30 -10.21
N GLU A 152 -6.15 -15.50 -9.68
CA GLU A 152 -5.93 -16.80 -10.35
C GLU A 152 -4.48 -17.09 -10.78
N LYS A 153 -3.51 -16.25 -10.42
CA LYS A 153 -2.09 -16.49 -10.70
C LYS A 153 -1.48 -17.46 -9.69
N LYS A 154 -0.58 -18.29 -10.21
CA LYS A 154 0.29 -19.18 -9.44
C LYS A 154 1.74 -18.84 -9.72
N PHE A 155 2.54 -18.82 -8.67
CA PHE A 155 3.97 -18.59 -8.68
C PHE A 155 4.65 -19.83 -8.13
N ASN A 156 5.65 -20.33 -8.86
CA ASN A 156 6.34 -21.56 -8.47
C ASN A 156 7.32 -21.32 -7.31
N ASP A 157 7.97 -20.15 -7.31
CA ASP A 157 8.95 -19.74 -6.31
C ASP A 157 8.93 -18.22 -6.08
N GLU A 158 9.81 -17.73 -5.19
CA GLU A 158 9.91 -16.30 -4.87
C GLU A 158 10.39 -15.46 -6.06
N ASN A 159 11.24 -16.01 -6.93
CA ASN A 159 11.77 -15.28 -8.09
C ASN A 159 10.67 -15.06 -9.13
N ASP A 160 9.84 -16.07 -9.37
CA ASP A 160 8.66 -15.97 -10.23
C ASP A 160 7.70 -14.89 -9.72
N LEU A 161 7.45 -14.86 -8.41
CA LEU A 161 6.65 -13.79 -7.79
C LEU A 161 7.32 -12.41 -7.93
N LYS A 162 8.64 -12.29 -7.71
CA LYS A 162 9.38 -11.04 -7.91
C LYS A 162 9.26 -10.56 -9.36
N MET A 163 9.39 -11.44 -10.34
CA MET A 163 9.24 -11.10 -11.75
C MET A 163 7.81 -10.66 -12.06
N GLY A 164 6.80 -11.33 -11.48
CA GLY A 164 5.40 -10.93 -11.57
C GLY A 164 5.15 -9.52 -11.02
N LEU A 165 5.73 -9.19 -9.86
CA LEU A 165 5.64 -7.86 -9.25
C LEU A 165 6.38 -6.80 -10.06
N LEU A 166 7.60 -7.08 -10.51
CA LEU A 166 8.37 -6.20 -11.39
C LEU A 166 7.59 -5.85 -12.66
N ASN A 167 7.03 -6.86 -13.31
CA ASN A 167 6.19 -6.67 -14.50
C ASN A 167 4.93 -5.85 -14.18
N PHE A 168 4.24 -6.14 -13.06
CA PHE A 168 3.08 -5.35 -12.65
C PHE A 168 3.43 -3.88 -12.42
N PHE A 169 4.51 -3.58 -11.70
CA PHE A 169 4.92 -2.20 -11.44
C PHE A 169 5.37 -1.49 -12.72
N GLY A 170 6.08 -2.18 -13.61
CA GLY A 170 6.52 -1.64 -14.91
C GLY A 170 5.40 -1.40 -15.92
N GLN A 171 4.25 -2.07 -15.76
CA GLN A 171 3.07 -1.85 -16.61
C GLN A 171 2.24 -0.62 -16.21
N LYS A 172 2.44 -0.06 -15.01
CA LYS A 172 1.67 1.09 -14.54
C LYS A 172 2.27 2.39 -15.06
N SER A 173 1.43 3.24 -15.65
CA SER A 173 1.82 4.60 -16.04
C SER A 173 1.96 5.52 -14.84
N GLN A 174 2.67 6.64 -15.01
CA GLN A 174 2.69 7.72 -14.01
C GLN A 174 1.27 8.18 -13.64
N ASP A 175 0.37 8.34 -14.61
CA ASP A 175 -1.04 8.71 -14.38
C ASP A 175 -1.80 7.74 -13.46
N PHE A 176 -1.39 6.46 -13.41
CA PHE A 176 -1.96 5.53 -12.44
C PHE A 176 -1.59 5.96 -11.03
N TYR A 177 -0.32 6.26 -10.77
CA TYR A 177 0.14 6.66 -9.45
C TYR A 177 -0.34 8.06 -9.06
N GLU A 178 -0.31 9.02 -9.99
CA GLU A 178 -0.84 10.37 -9.78
C GLU A 178 -2.31 10.33 -9.35
N ARG A 179 -3.18 9.59 -10.07
CA ARG A 179 -4.59 9.47 -9.68
C ARG A 179 -4.77 8.86 -8.31
N GLY A 180 -3.96 7.86 -7.95
CA GLY A 180 -4.01 7.23 -6.64
C GLY A 180 -3.73 8.21 -5.50
N ILE A 181 -2.77 9.11 -5.66
CA ILE A 181 -2.41 10.09 -4.62
C ILE A 181 -3.33 11.32 -4.65
N LEU A 182 -3.65 11.82 -5.84
CA LEU A 182 -4.41 13.05 -6.00
C LEU A 182 -5.92 12.88 -5.73
N SER A 183 -6.41 11.65 -5.55
CA SER A 183 -7.78 11.39 -5.06
C SER A 183 -7.92 11.52 -3.53
N LEU A 184 -6.81 11.61 -2.78
CA LEU A 184 -6.84 11.75 -1.31
C LEU A 184 -7.73 12.89 -0.79
N PRO A 185 -7.71 14.10 -1.40
CA PRO A 185 -8.58 15.19 -0.98
C PRO A 185 -10.07 14.86 -1.04
N GLU A 186 -10.49 14.12 -2.07
CA GLU A 186 -11.89 13.70 -2.22
C GLU A 186 -12.26 12.70 -1.12
N SER A 187 -11.39 11.73 -0.83
CA SER A 187 -11.57 10.79 0.28
C SER A 187 -11.63 11.49 1.63
N TRP A 188 -10.79 12.51 1.88
CA TRP A 188 -10.87 13.31 3.11
C TRP A 188 -12.17 14.09 3.22
N GLN A 189 -12.63 14.72 2.13
CA GLN A 189 -13.87 15.47 2.12
C GLN A 189 -15.07 14.55 2.42
N GLN A 190 -15.12 13.37 1.79
CA GLN A 190 -16.17 12.39 2.04
C GLN A 190 -16.24 11.95 3.50
N ILE A 191 -15.11 11.78 4.19
CA ILE A 191 -15.09 11.42 5.62
C ILE A 191 -15.59 12.56 6.50
N ILE A 192 -15.23 13.81 6.18
CA ILE A 192 -15.72 14.99 6.89
C ILE A 192 -17.24 15.08 6.76
N ASP A 193 -17.74 14.91 5.54
CA ASP A 193 -19.17 14.98 5.22
C ASP A 193 -19.95 13.81 5.84
N SER A 194 -19.31 12.64 5.95
CA SER A 194 -19.90 11.43 6.55
C SER A 194 -19.80 11.39 8.09
N ASN A 195 -19.31 12.46 8.72
CA ASN A 195 -19.17 12.55 10.18
C ASN A 195 -18.39 11.36 10.78
N VAL A 196 -17.34 10.88 10.07
CA VAL A 196 -16.48 9.74 10.44
C VAL A 196 -17.15 8.34 10.29
N ALA A 197 -18.26 8.21 9.55
CA ALA A 197 -18.77 6.91 9.12
C ALA A 197 -17.98 6.37 7.91
N TYR A 198 -17.82 5.03 7.82
CA TYR A 198 -17.13 4.36 6.71
C TYR A 198 -17.77 4.69 5.36
N ILE A 199 -16.95 4.94 4.33
CA ILE A 199 -17.40 5.18 2.97
C ILE A 199 -17.81 3.84 2.37
N VAL A 200 -19.10 3.65 2.12
CA VAL A 200 -19.62 2.49 1.39
C VAL A 200 -19.72 2.91 -0.08
N GLU A 201 -18.79 2.45 -0.94
CA GLU A 201 -18.98 2.55 -2.40
C GLU A 201 -20.23 1.74 -2.79
N SER A 202 -21.24 2.42 -3.35
CA SER A 202 -22.47 1.84 -3.92
C SER A 202 -22.27 1.36 -5.36
#